data_AF-A0AAU5YP49-F1
#
_entry.id   AF-A0AAU5YP49-F1
#
_cell.length_a   1.000
_cell.length_b   1.000
_cell.length_c   1.000
_cell.angle_alpha   90.00
_cell.angle_beta   90.00
_cell.angle_gamma   90.00
#
_symmetry.space_group_name_H-M   'P 1'
#
loop_
_entity.id
_entity.type
_entity.pdbx_description
1 polymer ?
#
loop_
_entity_poly.entity_id
_entity_poly.type
_entity_poly.pdbx_seq_one_letter_code
_entity_poly.pdbx_strand_id
1 'polypeptide(L)'
;MSVFRSDLDLDARDATGTGAEADVALNLATGNTRLSIFWTQDIQLSADDADQVAEALQRAAAESRSLLKGNKEAQATEDSSGPPAA
;
A
#
# COMPACT_ATOMS: atom_id res chain seq x y z
N MET A 1 -2.53 -13.90 -8.90
CA MET A 1 -2.44 -13.03 -7.71
C MET A 1 -1.92 -11.68 -8.15
N SER A 2 -2.58 -10.59 -7.74
CA SER A 2 -2.09 -9.22 -7.98
C SER A 2 -0.87 -8.96 -7.11
N VAL A 3 0.12 -8.22 -7.61
CA VAL A 3 1.25 -7.71 -6.81
C VAL A 3 0.83 -6.55 -5.90
N PHE A 4 -0.38 -6.01 -6.11
CA PHE A 4 -0.97 -4.96 -5.31
C PHE A 4 -2.00 -5.54 -4.34
N ARG A 5 -1.94 -5.06 -3.10
CA ARG A 5 -2.97 -5.25 -2.07
C ARG A 5 -3.64 -3.91 -1.81
N SER A 6 -4.88 -3.77 -2.24
CA SER A 6 -5.73 -2.61 -1.95
C SER A 6 -6.16 -2.60 -0.49
N ASP A 7 -6.37 -1.40 0.06
CA ASP A 7 -6.96 -1.19 1.37
C ASP A 7 -8.47 -1.42 1.29
N LEU A 8 -8.94 -2.51 1.90
CA LEU A 8 -10.35 -2.90 1.85
C LEU A 8 -11.23 -2.11 2.82
N ASP A 9 -10.62 -1.37 3.74
CA ASP A 9 -11.32 -0.54 4.73
C ASP A 9 -11.48 0.92 4.24
N LEU A 10 -10.96 1.24 3.05
CA LEU A 10 -11.12 2.55 2.41
C LEU A 10 -12.41 2.60 1.57
N ASP A 11 -13.36 3.45 1.97
CA ASP A 11 -14.56 3.78 1.18
C ASP A 11 -14.60 5.29 0.91
N ALA A 12 -13.63 5.77 0.12
CA ALA A 12 -13.52 7.18 -0.24
C ALA A 12 -14.11 7.44 -1.62
N ARG A 13 -15.17 8.25 -1.66
CA ARG A 13 -15.93 8.58 -2.86
C ARG A 13 -15.93 10.08 -3.14
N ASP A 14 -16.17 10.42 -4.39
CA ASP A 14 -16.24 11.81 -4.81
C ASP A 14 -17.45 12.53 -4.20
N ALA A 15 -17.16 13.63 -3.50
CA ALA A 15 -18.15 14.46 -2.83
C ALA A 15 -19.08 15.20 -3.80
N THR A 16 -18.68 15.35 -5.08
CA THR A 16 -19.51 16.02 -6.09
C THR A 16 -20.50 15.07 -6.77
N GLY A 17 -20.46 13.77 -6.43
CA GLY A 17 -21.39 12.77 -6.95
C GLY A 17 -21.04 12.28 -8.36
N THR A 18 -19.79 12.44 -8.81
CA THR A 18 -19.33 11.90 -10.10
C THR A 18 -19.24 10.38 -10.14
N GLY A 19 -19.28 9.74 -8.96
CA GLY A 19 -19.04 8.31 -8.81
C GLY A 19 -17.56 7.92 -8.90
N ALA A 20 -16.64 8.89 -8.91
CA ALA A 20 -15.22 8.61 -8.76
C ALA A 20 -14.91 8.05 -7.36
N GLU A 21 -13.93 7.16 -7.30
CA GLU A 21 -13.52 6.43 -6.09
C GLU A 21 -12.00 6.45 -5.98
N ALA A 22 -11.48 6.51 -4.76
CA ALA A 22 -10.06 6.42 -4.48
C ALA A 22 -9.69 5.05 -3.88
N ASP A 23 -8.57 4.47 -4.34
CA ASP A 23 -7.97 3.25 -3.79
C ASP A 23 -6.52 3.53 -3.37
N VAL A 24 -6.13 2.98 -2.22
CA VAL A 24 -4.75 2.95 -1.75
C VAL A 24 -4.29 1.51 -1.74
N ALA A 25 -3.23 1.22 -2.48
CA ALA A 25 -2.70 -0.14 -2.57
C ALA A 25 -1.20 -0.20 -2.29
N LEU A 26 -0.77 -1.23 -1.58
CA LEU A 26 0.64 -1.54 -1.38
C LEU A 26 1.14 -2.49 -2.47
N ASN A 27 2.23 -2.12 -3.15
CA ASN A 27 2.97 -3.03 -4.01
C ASN A 27 3.82 -3.96 -3.14
N LEU A 28 3.44 -5.23 -3.05
CA LEU A 28 4.10 -6.21 -2.18
C LEU A 28 5.51 -6.59 -2.67
N ALA A 29 5.84 -6.32 -3.93
CA ALA A 29 7.17 -6.60 -4.48
C ALA A 29 8.18 -5.48 -4.19
N THR A 30 7.72 -4.22 -4.21
CA THR A 30 8.62 -3.05 -4.06
C THR A 30 8.46 -2.32 -2.73
N GLY A 31 7.37 -2.56 -2.01
CA GLY A 31 6.98 -1.77 -0.83
C GLY A 31 6.42 -0.38 -1.18
N ASN A 32 6.28 -0.02 -2.46
CA ASN A 32 5.74 1.28 -2.83
C ASN A 32 4.22 1.33 -2.66
N THR A 33 3.71 2.47 -2.18
CA THR A 33 2.27 2.73 -2.09
C THR A 33 1.78 3.39 -3.39
N ARG A 34 0.64 2.92 -3.89
CA ARG A 34 -0.07 3.47 -5.05
C ARG A 34 -1.38 4.08 -4.57
N LEU A 35 -1.60 5.35 -4.90
CA LEU A 35 -2.92 5.98 -4.86
C LEU A 35 -3.51 5.90 -6.27
N SER A 36 -4.74 5.42 -6.39
CA SER A 36 -5.48 5.31 -7.66
C SER A 36 -6.80 6.05 -7.54
N ILE A 37 -7.17 6.77 -8.59
CA ILE A 37 -8.50 7.36 -8.75
C ILE A 37 -9.15 6.63 -9.91
N PHE A 38 -10.34 6.08 -9.69
CA PHE A 38 -11.10 5.40 -10.71
C PHE A 38 -12.06 6.36 -11.40
N TRP A 39 -12.33 6.11 -12.68
CA TRP A 39 -13.32 6.81 -13.52
C TRP A 39 -12.95 8.24 -13.96
N THR A 40 -12.20 8.99 -13.16
CA THR A 40 -11.80 10.38 -13.41
C THR A 40 -10.29 10.62 -13.20
N GLN A 41 -9.81 11.85 -13.45
CA GLN A 41 -8.42 12.25 -13.23
C GLN A 41 -8.16 12.81 -11.83
N ASP A 42 -9.18 13.39 -11.23
CA ASP A 42 -9.18 13.97 -9.89
C ASP A 42 -10.46 13.57 -9.14
N ILE A 43 -10.41 13.76 -7.82
CA ILE A 43 -11.51 13.48 -6.90
C ILE A 43 -11.58 14.61 -5.88
N GLN A 44 -12.79 15.09 -5.59
CA GLN A 44 -13.04 16.00 -4.47
C GLN A 44 -13.51 15.18 -3.28
N LEU A 45 -12.78 15.24 -2.17
CA LEU A 45 -13.11 14.49 -0.97
C LEU A 45 -13.81 15.38 0.05
N SER A 46 -14.74 14.79 0.79
CA SER A 46 -15.20 15.38 2.05
C SER A 46 -14.06 15.37 3.09
N ALA A 47 -14.23 16.09 4.20
CA ALA A 47 -13.23 16.05 5.27
C ALA A 47 -13.04 14.62 5.81
N ASP A 48 -14.13 13.90 6.04
CA ASP A 48 -14.12 12.53 6.56
C ASP A 48 -13.46 11.56 5.57
N ASP A 49 -13.73 11.68 4.28
CA ASP A 49 -13.11 10.83 3.26
C ASP A 49 -11.62 11.16 3.07
N ALA A 50 -11.24 12.43 3.20
CA ALA A 50 -9.84 12.85 3.16
C ALA A 50 -9.05 12.26 4.35
N ASP A 51 -9.64 12.23 5.55
CA ASP A 51 -9.06 11.59 6.72
C ASP A 51 -8.93 10.07 6.50
N GLN A 52 -9.94 9.40 5.94
CA GLN A 52 -9.86 7.98 5.59
C GLN A 52 -8.72 7.67 4.60
N VAL A 53 -8.56 8.48 3.54
CA VAL A 53 -7.45 8.33 2.59
C VAL A 53 -6.11 8.52 3.30
N ALA A 54 -6.00 9.50 4.18
CA ALA A 54 -4.77 9.74 4.95
C ALA A 54 -4.44 8.54 5.87
N GLU A 55 -5.42 7.95 6.54
CA GLU A 55 -5.25 6.75 7.36
C GLU A 55 -4.85 5.53 6.53
N ALA A 56 -5.48 5.31 5.37
CA ALA A 56 -5.13 4.21 4.46
C ALA A 56 -3.68 4.33 3.97
N LEU A 57 -3.23 5.54 3.62
CA LEU A 57 -1.83 5.81 3.26
C LEU A 57 -0.88 5.50 4.42
N GLN A 58 -1.26 5.85 5.66
CA GLN A 58 -0.46 5.53 6.85
C GLN A 58 -0.36 4.03 7.09
N ARG A 59 -1.47 3.29 6.95
CA ARG A 59 -1.49 1.81 7.06
C ARG A 59 -0.59 1.17 6.00
N ALA A 60 -0.73 1.57 4.74
CA ALA A 60 0.12 1.06 3.64
C ALA A 60 1.61 1.37 3.88
N ALA A 61 1.94 2.55 4.39
CA ALA A 61 3.31 2.91 4.74
C ALA A 61 3.86 2.11 5.93
N ALA A 62 3.04 1.80 6.93
CA ALA A 62 3.42 0.97 8.06
C ALA A 62 3.69 -0.49 7.63
N GLU A 63 2.81 -1.05 6.79
CA GLU A 63 2.98 -2.39 6.23
C GLU A 63 4.22 -2.47 5.32
N SER A 64 4.44 -1.47 4.46
CA SER A 64 5.64 -1.37 3.62
C SER A 64 6.94 -1.47 4.43
N ARG A 65 7.05 -0.68 5.52
CA ARG A 65 8.24 -0.72 6.39
C ARG A 65 8.41 -2.08 7.07
N SER A 66 7.32 -2.77 7.38
CA SER A 66 7.35 -4.10 7.98
C SER A 66 7.81 -5.16 6.98
N LEU A 67 7.33 -5.10 5.73
CA LEU A 67 7.78 -5.97 4.64
C LEU A 67 9.28 -5.82 4.35
N LEU A 68 9.77 -4.58 4.25
CA LEU A 68 11.18 -4.32 3.98
C LEU A 68 12.10 -4.78 5.12
N LYS A 69 11.65 -4.72 6.38
CA LYS A 69 12.38 -5.29 7.52
C LYS A 69 12.45 -6.82 7.42
N GLY A 70 11.32 -7.49 7.16
CA GLY A 70 11.28 -8.94 6.99
C GLY A 70 12.18 -9.44 5.86
N ASN A 71 12.22 -8.72 4.74
CA ASN A 71 13.11 -9.07 3.62
C ASN A 71 14.60 -8.92 3.97
N LYS A 72 14.95 -7.93 4.79
CA LYS A 72 16.34 -7.73 5.26
C LYS A 72 16.79 -8.83 6.22
N GLU A 73 15.89 -9.30 7.08
CA GLU A 73 16.17 -10.41 8.01
C GLU A 73 16.33 -11.75 7.26
N ALA A 74 15.48 -12.01 6.26
CA ALA A 74 15.58 -13.20 5.43
C ALA A 74 16.93 -13.28 4.68
N GLN A 75 17.38 -12.18 4.07
CA GLN A 75 18.70 -12.11 3.41
C GLN A 75 19.86 -12.36 4.38
N ALA A 76 19.80 -11.84 5.61
CA ALA A 76 20.87 -12.06 6.61
C ALA A 76 20.98 -13.52 7.05
N THR A 77 19.86 -14.27 7.07
CA THR A 77 19.86 -15.70 7.39
C THR A 77 20.35 -16.58 6.23
N GLU A 78 20.11 -16.18 4.99
CA GLU A 78 20.63 -16.87 3.81
C GLU A 78 22.15 -16.69 3.66
N ASP A 79 22.66 -15.46 3.87
CA ASP A 79 24.10 -15.16 3.79
C ASP A 79 24.93 -15.84 4.90
N SER A 80 24.33 -16.10 6.07
CA SER A 80 25.04 -16.78 7.18
C SER A 80 25.13 -18.31 7.01
N SER A 81 24.44 -18.90 6.02
CA SER A 81 24.38 -20.35 5.81
C SER A 81 25.38 -20.88 4.77
N GLY A 82 26.49 -20.16 4.56
CA GLY A 82 27.56 -20.56 3.62
C GLY A 82 28.04 -22.02 3.83
N PRO A 83 28.43 -22.72 2.75
CA PRO A 83 28.62 -24.18 2.79
C PRO A 83 29.75 -24.58 3.76
N PRO A 84 29.66 -25.76 4.40
CA PRO A 84 30.73 -26.22 5.27
C PRO A 84 32.02 -26.39 4.44
N ALA A 85 33.11 -25.81 4.94
CA ALA A 85 34.43 -25.92 4.35
C ALA A 85 34.77 -27.41 4.12
N ALA A 86 35.06 -27.75 2.87
CA ALA A 86 35.56 -29.06 2.46
C ALA A 86 37.07 -29.16 2.68
#